data_AF-A0A3C1DL06-F1
#
_entry.id   AF-A0A3C1DL06-F1
#
_cell.length_a   1.000
_cell.length_b   1.000
_cell.length_c   1.000
_cell.angle_alpha   90.00
_cell.angle_beta   90.00
_cell.angle_gamma   90.00
#
_symmetry.space_group_name_H-M   'P 1'
#
loop_
_entity.id
_entity.type
_entity.pdbx_description
1 polymer ?
#
loop_
_entity_poly.entity_id
_entity_poly.type
_entity_poly.pdbx_seq_one_letter_code
_entity_poly.pdbx_strand_id
1 'polypeptide(L)'
;VGDAYMAPYELLHRTPSTPDGGAFMSGLEWLAQLKDHYPQSVWLNPEPQNRWRGSTIDEVARVMDMFPLTVDGLTEAMTLLNKGAVSRR
;
A
#
# COMPACT_ATOMS: atom_id res chain seq x y z
N VAL A 1 -4.38 4.36 -4.11
CA VAL A 1 -5.70 4.68 -3.53
C VAL A 1 -6.59 3.46 -3.75
N GLY A 2 -7.30 2.98 -2.74
CA GLY A 2 -8.16 1.80 -2.81
C GLY A 2 -8.52 1.28 -1.42
N ASP A 3 -9.53 0.42 -1.29
CA ASP A 3 -10.00 -0.12 -0.01
C ASP A 3 -8.99 -1.04 0.71
N ALA A 4 -8.01 -1.57 -0.03
CA ALA A 4 -7.07 -2.59 0.43
C ALA A 4 -7.76 -3.85 1.02
N TYR A 5 -9.06 -4.04 0.76
CA TYR A 5 -9.88 -5.06 1.42
C TYR A 5 -10.14 -6.26 0.49
N MET A 6 -9.05 -6.81 -0.02
CA MET A 6 -9.06 -7.97 -0.91
C MET A 6 -9.32 -9.27 -0.15
N ALA A 7 -9.76 -10.31 -0.86
CA ALA A 7 -9.75 -11.65 -0.27
C ALA A 7 -8.29 -12.09 0.00
N PRO A 8 -7.99 -12.86 1.07
CA PRO A 8 -6.61 -13.24 1.40
C PRO A 8 -5.87 -13.94 0.26
N TYR A 9 -6.58 -14.74 -0.55
CA TYR A 9 -5.98 -15.41 -1.70
C TYR A 9 -5.56 -14.44 -2.81
N GLU A 10 -6.25 -13.31 -2.98
CA GLU A 10 -5.89 -12.30 -4.00
C GLU A 10 -4.61 -11.56 -3.61
N LEU A 11 -4.43 -11.30 -2.31
CA LEU A 11 -3.28 -10.54 -1.81
C LEU A 11 -2.04 -11.41 -1.58
N LEU A 12 -2.21 -12.62 -1.06
CA LEU A 12 -1.12 -13.44 -0.53
C LEU A 12 -0.72 -14.61 -1.44
N HIS A 13 -1.59 -15.05 -2.35
CA HIS A 13 -1.25 -16.16 -3.23
C HIS A 13 -0.22 -15.72 -4.26
N ARG A 14 0.82 -16.55 -4.46
CA ARG A 14 1.86 -16.27 -5.46
C ARG A 14 1.47 -16.84 -6.82
N THR A 15 1.54 -16.02 -7.86
CA THR A 15 1.31 -16.42 -9.25
C THR A 15 2.51 -16.01 -10.12
N PRO A 16 2.71 -16.60 -11.31
CA PRO A 16 3.74 -16.14 -12.24
C PRO A 16 3.57 -14.64 -12.54
N SER A 17 4.67 -13.88 -12.43
CA SER A 17 4.68 -12.42 -12.66
C SER A 17 4.30 -12.03 -14.09
N THR A 18 4.46 -12.94 -15.05
CA THR A 18 4.19 -12.72 -16.47
C THR A 18 3.50 -13.93 -17.10
N PRO A 19 2.72 -13.76 -18.19
CA PRO A 19 1.98 -14.85 -18.84
C PRO A 19 2.85 -15.98 -19.40
N ASP A 20 4.09 -15.69 -19.76
CA ASP A 20 5.09 -16.63 -20.31
C ASP A 20 5.88 -17.39 -19.24
N GLY A 21 5.62 -17.12 -17.96
CA GLY A 21 6.31 -17.74 -16.84
C GLY A 21 7.48 -16.90 -16.34
N GLY A 22 7.25 -16.15 -15.26
CA GLY A 22 8.25 -15.37 -14.55
C GLY A 22 8.39 -15.77 -13.08
N ALA A 23 9.00 -14.91 -12.27
CA ALA A 23 9.10 -15.13 -10.83
C ALA A 23 7.69 -15.22 -10.21
N PHE A 24 7.51 -16.13 -9.26
CA PHE A 24 6.24 -16.24 -8.54
C PHE A 24 6.15 -15.16 -7.49
N MET A 25 5.14 -14.29 -7.59
CA MET A 25 4.95 -13.14 -6.73
C MET A 25 3.51 -13.03 -6.25
N SER A 26 3.33 -12.62 -5.01
CA SER A 26 2.04 -12.24 -4.46
C SER A 26 1.74 -10.76 -4.71
N GLY A 27 0.47 -10.36 -4.57
CA GLY A 27 0.09 -8.95 -4.59
C GLY A 27 0.84 -8.13 -3.54
N LEU A 28 1.05 -8.68 -2.34
CA LEU A 28 1.81 -8.02 -1.28
C LEU A 28 3.29 -7.79 -1.65
N GLU A 29 3.91 -8.75 -2.34
CA GLU A 29 5.30 -8.60 -2.81
C GLU A 29 5.42 -7.55 -3.91
N TRP A 30 4.42 -7.44 -4.79
CA TRP A 30 4.36 -6.34 -5.76
C TRP A 30 4.23 -4.98 -5.09
N LEU A 31 3.39 -4.85 -4.06
CA LEU A 31 3.28 -3.61 -3.29
C LEU A 31 4.59 -3.24 -2.60
N ALA A 32 5.33 -4.23 -2.09
CA ALA A 32 6.65 -4.00 -1.49
C ALA A 32 7.66 -3.49 -2.52
N GLN A 33 7.71 -4.07 -3.72
CA GLN A 33 8.57 -3.57 -4.80
C GLN A 33 8.18 -2.15 -5.24
N LEU A 34 6.88 -1.85 -5.31
CA LEU A 34 6.41 -0.49 -5.62
C LEU A 34 6.85 0.53 -4.56
N LYS A 35 6.77 0.18 -3.27
CA LYS A 35 7.23 1.04 -2.19
C LYS A 35 8.75 1.24 -2.22
N ASP A 36 9.52 0.20 -2.51
CA ASP A 36 10.98 0.29 -2.64
C ASP A 36 11.38 1.20 -3.81
N HIS A 37 10.73 1.04 -4.96
CA HIS A 37 11.00 1.86 -6.14
C HIS A 37 10.49 3.30 -6.00
N TYR A 38 9.37 3.51 -5.31
CA TYR A 38 8.79 4.83 -5.01
C TYR A 38 8.71 5.05 -3.48
N PRO A 39 9.82 5.37 -2.80
CA PRO A 39 9.84 5.51 -1.34
C PRO A 39 8.89 6.59 -0.81
N GLN A 40 8.70 7.65 -1.61
CA GLN A 40 7.76 8.74 -1.33
C GLN A 40 6.37 8.44 -1.90
N SER A 41 5.80 7.32 -1.45
CA SER A 41 4.44 6.92 -1.79
C SER A 41 3.65 6.58 -0.53
N VAL A 42 2.35 6.82 -0.62
CA VAL A 42 1.36 6.57 0.44
C VAL A 42 0.13 5.91 -0.19
N TRP A 43 -0.65 5.20 0.63
CA TRP A 43 -1.93 4.63 0.23
C TRP A 43 -3.08 5.39 0.90
N LEU A 44 -4.07 5.84 0.12
CA LEU A 44 -5.30 6.41 0.65
C LEU A 44 -6.41 5.36 0.62
N ASN A 45 -7.03 5.12 1.78
CA ASN A 45 -8.00 4.05 1.97
C ASN A 45 -9.40 4.61 2.37
N PRO A 46 -10.46 4.36 1.58
CA PRO A 46 -11.83 4.77 1.91
C PRO A 46 -12.50 3.97 3.02
N GLU A 47 -11.98 2.80 3.40
CA GLU A 47 -12.58 2.00 4.47
C GLU A 47 -12.44 2.70 5.83
N PRO A 48 -13.50 2.68 6.66
CA PRO A 48 -13.42 3.14 8.04
C PRO A 48 -12.25 2.51 8.79
N GLN A 49 -11.43 3.31 9.47
CA GLN A 49 -10.19 2.85 10.12
C GLN A 49 -10.40 1.73 11.15
N ASN A 50 -11.59 1.65 11.76
CA ASN A 50 -11.93 0.57 12.68
C ASN A 50 -12.01 -0.82 12.00
N ARG A 51 -12.14 -0.89 10.66
CA ARG A 51 -12.12 -2.13 9.87
C ARG A 51 -10.73 -2.57 9.42
N TRP A 52 -9.72 -1.73 9.62
CA TRP A 52 -8.37 -2.03 9.12
C TRP A 52 -7.73 -3.18 9.89
N ARG A 53 -7.96 -3.25 11.20
CA ARG A 53 -7.37 -4.30 12.05
C ARG A 53 -7.98 -5.66 11.73
N GLY A 54 -7.12 -6.66 11.54
CA GLY A 54 -7.54 -8.05 11.33
C GLY A 54 -8.09 -8.35 9.93
N SER A 55 -7.92 -7.42 8.98
CA SER A 55 -8.21 -7.62 7.56
C SER A 55 -6.94 -7.52 6.72
N THR A 56 -7.05 -7.82 5.42
CA THR A 56 -5.96 -7.63 4.43
C THR A 56 -5.49 -6.18 4.32
N ILE A 57 -6.30 -5.23 4.82
CA ILE A 57 -5.92 -3.83 4.96
C ILE A 57 -4.72 -3.66 5.91
N ASP A 58 -4.67 -4.41 7.01
CA ASP A 58 -3.54 -4.39 7.95
C ASP A 58 -2.25 -4.89 7.30
N GLU A 59 -2.33 -5.88 6.41
CA GLU A 59 -1.18 -6.40 5.67
C GLU A 59 -0.63 -5.35 4.70
N VAL A 60 -1.51 -4.64 3.98
CA VAL A 60 -1.08 -3.52 3.11
C VAL A 60 -0.47 -2.38 3.93
N ALA A 61 -1.03 -2.07 5.10
CA ALA A 61 -0.52 -1.03 6.00
C ALA A 61 0.87 -1.34 6.59
N ARG A 62 1.30 -2.62 6.61
CA ARG A 62 2.67 -3.01 6.99
C ARG A 62 3.70 -2.69 5.91
N VAL A 63 3.26 -2.53 4.67
CA VAL A 63 4.13 -2.31 3.50
C VAL A 63 4.11 -0.83 3.08
N MET A 64 2.97 -0.16 3.17
CA MET A 64 2.80 1.22 2.73
C MET A 64 2.24 2.10 3.85
N ASP A 65 2.78 3.32 3.97
CA ASP A 65 2.19 4.36 4.81
C ASP A 65 0.76 4.64 4.33
N MET A 66 -0.23 4.43 5.20
CA MET A 66 -1.63 4.46 4.82
C MET A 66 -2.42 5.50 5.61
N PHE A 67 -3.25 6.26 4.91
CA PHE A 67 -4.08 7.33 5.48
C PHE A 67 -5.54 7.15 5.05
N PRO A 68 -6.52 7.59 5.85
CA PRO A 68 -7.92 7.54 5.45
C PRO A 68 -8.16 8.47 4.25
N LEU A 69 -9.07 8.09 3.35
CA LEU A 69 -9.48 8.93 2.22
C LEU A 69 -10.46 10.02 2.70
N THR A 70 -9.93 10.98 3.46
CA THR A 70 -10.61 12.17 3.97
C THR A 70 -9.77 13.41 3.68
N VAL A 71 -10.34 14.61 3.80
CA VAL A 71 -9.58 15.87 3.63
C VAL A 71 -8.42 15.95 4.63
N ASP A 72 -8.64 15.53 5.87
CA ASP A 72 -7.61 15.49 6.90
C ASP A 72 -6.53 14.45 6.57
N GLY A 73 -6.93 13.23 6.17
CA GLY A 73 -5.99 12.18 5.77
C GLY A 73 -5.15 12.55 4.54
N LEU A 74 -5.73 13.26 3.57
CA LEU A 74 -5.01 13.86 2.45
C LEU A 74 -3.97 14.88 2.93
N THR A 75 -4.33 15.72 3.89
CA THR A 75 -3.43 16.74 4.46
C THR A 75 -2.26 16.10 5.21
N GLU A 76 -2.53 15.05 5.99
CA GLU A 76 -1.51 14.27 6.68
C GLU A 76 -0.57 13.55 5.70
N ALA A 77 -1.14 12.90 4.68
CA ALA A 77 -0.40 12.23 3.63
C ALA A 77 0.55 13.19 2.88
N MET A 78 0.06 14.37 2.48
CA MET A 78 0.89 15.40 1.84
C MET A 78 2.01 15.89 2.77
N THR A 79 1.71 16.05 4.06
CA THR A 79 2.70 16.47 5.06
C THR A 79 3.83 15.45 5.18
N LEU A 80 3.51 14.14 5.21
CA LEU A 80 4.51 13.07 5.23
C LEU A 80 5.37 13.11 3.95
N LEU A 81 4.73 13.19 2.78
CA LEU A 81 5.41 13.21 1.49
C LEU A 81 6.35 14.42 1.33
N ASN A 82 5.93 15.59 1.81
CA ASN A 82 6.76 16.80 1.76
C ASN A 82 8.01 16.71 2.66
N LYS A 83 7.93 16.01 3.81
CA LYS A 83 9.09 15.82 4.70
C LYS A 83 10.21 15.02 4.04
N GLY A 84 9.87 13.98 3.28
CA GLY A 84 10.87 13.16 2.57
C GLY A 84 11.59 13.92 1.45
N ALA A 85 10.95 14.94 0.87
CA ALA A 85 11.55 15.75 -0.20
C ALA A 85 12.64 16.70 0.32
N VAL A 86 12.56 17.09 1.61
CA VAL A 86 13.51 18.03 2.24
C VAL A 86 14.85 17.35 2.58
N SER A 87 14.86 16.02 2.76
CA SER A 87 16.08 15.29 3.17
C SER A 87 17.01 14.89 2.01
N ARG A 88 16.67 15.24 0.75
CA ARG A 88 17.54 15.08 -0.42
C ARG A 88 18.00 16.45 -0.93
N ARG A 89 18.89 17.11 -0.18
CA ARG A 89 19.69 18.26 -0.66
C ARG A 89 21.11 18.16 -0.12
#